data_AF-A0A1H9KU11-F1
#
_entry.id   AF-A0A1H9KU11-F1
#
_cell.length_a   1.000
_cell.length_b   1.000
_cell.length_c   1.000
_cell.angle_alpha   90.00
_cell.angle_beta   90.00
_cell.angle_gamma   90.00
#
_symmetry.space_group_name_H-M   'P 1'
#
loop_
_entity.id
_entity.type
_entity.pdbx_description
1 polymer ?
#
loop_
_entity_poly.entity_id
_entity_poly.type
_entity_poly.pdbx_seq_one_letter_code
_entity_poly.pdbx_strand_id
1 'polypeptide(L)'
;MKYLLIIGLLIGGYYLYMNNQQSEVQITTYQEVLDKAEGDQASQDEVKKGALLLATRFCNDSYFQETGGSSTSACLSKLESQTSRCNESVFIDAPDFFYGKESVGIISMKFAQCAGVI
;
A
#
# COMPACT_ATOMS: atom_id res chain seq x y z
N MET A 1 -11.02 -37.43 -25.92
CA MET A 1 -11.01 -37.20 -24.46
C MET A 1 -9.76 -36.38 -24.06
N LYS A 2 -9.62 -35.12 -24.49
CA LYS A 2 -8.40 -34.32 -24.21
C LYS A 2 -8.66 -32.84 -23.91
N TYR A 3 -9.91 -32.37 -24.02
CA TYR A 3 -10.26 -30.95 -23.87
C TYR A 3 -11.04 -30.61 -22.59
N LEU A 4 -11.37 -31.60 -21.75
CA LEU A 4 -12.11 -31.35 -20.50
C LEU A 4 -11.23 -30.74 -19.39
N LEU A 5 -9.90 -30.86 -19.48
CA LEU A 5 -8.98 -30.28 -18.49
C LEU A 5 -8.80 -28.76 -18.64
N ILE A 6 -9.07 -28.19 -19.83
CA ILE A 6 -8.84 -26.76 -20.08
C ILE A 6 -9.98 -25.90 -19.51
N ILE A 7 -11.21 -26.43 -19.49
CA ILE A 7 -12.38 -25.71 -18.97
C ILE A 7 -12.33 -25.59 -17.44
N GLY A 8 -11.78 -26.60 -16.74
CA GLY A 8 -11.60 -26.55 -15.28
C GLY A 8 -10.64 -25.47 -14.82
N LEU A 9 -9.56 -25.20 -15.58
CA LEU A 9 -8.60 -24.14 -15.27
C LEU A 9 -9.18 -22.74 -15.49
N LEU A 10 -10.08 -22.56 -16.46
CA LEU A 10 -10.72 -21.27 -16.71
C LEU A 10 -11.76 -20.93 -15.63
N ILE A 11 -12.50 -21.92 -15.13
CA ILE A 11 -13.46 -21.71 -14.03
C ILE A 11 -12.72 -21.53 -12.70
N GLY A 12 -11.67 -22.31 -12.43
CA GLY A 12 -10.83 -22.17 -11.23
C GLY A 12 -10.05 -20.85 -11.20
N GLY A 13 -9.53 -20.41 -12.36
CA GLY A 13 -8.87 -19.12 -12.51
C GLY A 13 -9.82 -17.94 -12.33
N TYR A 14 -11.06 -18.03 -12.84
CA TYR A 14 -12.09 -17.00 -12.65
C TYR A 14 -12.55 -16.92 -11.19
N TYR A 15 -12.71 -18.06 -10.51
CA TYR A 15 -13.09 -18.10 -9.09
C TYR A 15 -11.96 -17.58 -8.18
N LEU A 16 -10.69 -17.90 -8.48
CA LEU A 16 -9.53 -17.31 -7.82
C LEU A 16 -9.39 -15.81 -8.10
N TYR A 17 -9.70 -15.35 -9.32
CA TYR A 17 -9.65 -13.93 -9.68
C TYR A 17 -10.74 -13.11 -8.97
N MET A 18 -11.96 -13.65 -8.87
CA MET A 18 -13.06 -13.02 -8.14
C MET A 18 -12.84 -13.04 -6.61
N ASN A 19 -12.23 -14.09 -6.06
CA ASN A 19 -11.94 -14.15 -4.62
C ASN A 19 -10.66 -13.38 -4.22
N ASN A 20 -9.77 -13.10 -5.18
CA ASN A 20 -8.67 -12.12 -5.05
C ASN A 20 -9.11 -10.68 -5.34
N GLN A 21 -10.38 -10.43 -5.70
CA GLN A 21 -10.98 -9.15 -5.37
C GLN A 21 -11.27 -9.15 -3.86
N GLN A 22 -10.19 -9.18 -3.07
CA GLN A 22 -10.16 -8.52 -1.76
C GLN A 22 -10.86 -7.19 -2.00
N SER A 23 -12.03 -7.01 -1.38
CA SER A 23 -12.89 -5.83 -1.49
C SER A 23 -12.02 -4.62 -1.81
N GLU A 24 -12.17 -4.12 -3.04
CA GLU A 24 -11.29 -3.09 -3.60
C GLU A 24 -11.11 -2.02 -2.53
N VAL A 25 -9.92 -1.97 -1.93
CA VAL A 25 -9.66 -1.13 -0.76
C VAL A 25 -9.98 0.30 -1.18
N GLN A 26 -11.13 0.85 -0.77
CA GLN A 26 -11.70 2.07 -1.35
C GLN A 26 -10.96 3.36 -0.96
N ILE A 27 -9.84 3.22 -0.25
CA ILE A 27 -8.97 4.33 0.10
C ILE A 27 -8.31 4.90 -1.16
N THR A 28 -8.59 6.16 -1.47
CA THR A 28 -8.01 6.92 -2.57
C THR A 28 -7.07 8.02 -2.09
N THR A 29 -7.19 8.44 -0.82
CA THR A 29 -6.30 9.42 -0.21
C THR A 29 -5.76 8.92 1.14
N TYR A 30 -4.59 9.41 1.53
CA TYR A 30 -4.05 9.13 2.87
C TYR A 30 -4.96 9.65 3.99
N GLN A 31 -5.64 10.79 3.76
CA GLN A 31 -6.54 11.41 4.72
C GLN A 31 -7.73 10.50 5.06
N GLU A 32 -8.25 9.75 4.08
CA GLU A 32 -9.36 8.81 4.31
C GLU A 32 -8.98 7.70 5.29
N VAL A 33 -7.74 7.20 5.26
CA VAL A 33 -7.27 6.19 6.24
C VAL A 33 -7.18 6.81 7.63
N LEU A 34 -6.66 8.03 7.72
CA LEU A 34 -6.54 8.75 8.98
C LEU A 34 -7.92 8.98 9.62
N ASP A 35 -8.88 9.45 8.84
CA ASP A 35 -10.24 9.72 9.34
C ASP A 35 -10.99 8.43 9.69
N LYS A 36 -10.77 7.35 8.93
CA LYS A 36 -11.33 6.04 9.25
C LYS A 36 -10.78 5.47 10.55
N ALA A 37 -9.46 5.52 10.75
CA ALA A 37 -8.84 5.05 11.99
C ALA A 37 -9.26 5.89 13.22
N GLU A 38 -9.58 7.16 13.02
CA GLU A 38 -10.06 8.04 14.11
C GLU A 38 -11.53 7.76 14.48
N GLY A 39 -12.37 7.49 13.48
CA GLY A 39 -13.81 7.25 13.69
C GLY A 39 -14.16 5.82 14.09
N ASP A 40 -13.35 4.85 13.67
CA ASP A 40 -13.54 3.43 13.93
C ASP A 40 -12.18 2.70 13.88
N GLN A 41 -11.95 1.85 12.88
CA GLN A 41 -10.72 1.11 12.67
C GLN A 41 -10.37 1.08 11.19
N ALA A 42 -9.09 1.22 10.86
CA ALA A 42 -8.57 0.98 9.52
C ALA A 42 -7.88 -0.39 9.47
N SER A 43 -8.14 -1.18 8.43
CA SER A 43 -7.45 -2.47 8.26
C SER A 43 -5.98 -2.27 7.89
N GLN A 44 -5.16 -3.27 8.13
CA GLN A 44 -3.75 -3.24 7.76
C GLN A 44 -3.56 -2.98 6.25
N ASP A 45 -4.41 -3.54 5.39
CA ASP A 45 -4.34 -3.32 3.93
C ASP A 45 -4.75 -1.90 3.52
N GLU A 46 -5.73 -1.31 4.22
CA GLU A 46 -6.09 0.11 4.07
C GLU A 46 -4.92 1.01 4.45
N VAL A 47 -4.23 0.69 5.55
CA VAL A 47 -3.06 1.43 6.01
C VAL A 47 -1.87 1.26 5.07
N LYS A 48 -1.60 0.06 4.54
CA LYS A 48 -0.59 -0.15 3.49
C LYS A 48 -0.86 0.72 2.26
N LYS A 49 -2.12 0.76 1.80
CA LYS A 49 -2.53 1.60 0.67
C LYS A 49 -2.35 3.09 1.00
N GLY A 50 -2.77 3.53 2.19
CA GLY A 50 -2.57 4.89 2.67
C GLY A 50 -1.10 5.30 2.74
N ALA A 51 -0.23 4.43 3.28
CA ALA A 51 1.20 4.65 3.37
C ALA A 51 1.85 4.79 1.99
N LEU A 52 1.45 3.96 1.03
CA LEU A 52 1.90 4.08 -0.37
C LEU A 52 1.43 5.40 -1.00
N LEU A 53 0.19 5.82 -0.78
CA LEU A 53 -0.33 7.10 -1.27
C LEU A 53 0.44 8.29 -0.67
N LEU A 54 0.75 8.25 0.63
CA LEU A 54 1.57 9.25 1.29
C LEU A 54 2.99 9.30 0.70
N ALA A 55 3.65 8.15 0.56
CA ALA A 55 4.98 8.04 -0.03
C ALA A 55 5.00 8.56 -1.49
N THR A 56 3.97 8.22 -2.27
CA THR A 56 3.81 8.72 -3.65
C THR A 56 3.68 10.24 -3.67
N ARG A 57 2.96 10.82 -2.71
CA ARG A 57 2.84 12.28 -2.58
C ARG A 57 4.18 12.94 -2.29
N PHE A 58 5.00 12.38 -1.41
CA PHE A 58 6.36 12.89 -1.16
C PHE A 58 7.25 12.79 -2.41
N CYS A 59 7.16 11.70 -3.17
CA CYS A 59 7.92 11.57 -4.42
C CYS A 59 7.46 12.54 -5.51
N ASN A 60 6.17 12.90 -5.55
CA ASN A 60 5.62 13.83 -6.54
C ASN A 60 5.88 15.31 -6.21
N ASP A 61 6.30 15.62 -4.98
CA ASP A 61 6.71 16.97 -4.59
C ASP A 61 8.13 17.24 -5.09
N SER A 62 8.24 17.93 -6.24
CA SER A 62 9.53 18.21 -6.87
C SER A 62 10.43 19.08 -5.98
N TYR A 63 9.86 20.04 -5.25
CA TYR A 63 10.64 20.90 -4.36
C TYR A 63 11.23 20.09 -3.19
N PHE A 64 10.42 19.22 -2.59
CA PHE A 64 10.88 18.32 -1.53
C PHE A 64 11.97 17.36 -2.03
N GLN A 65 11.79 16.75 -3.21
CA GLN A 65 12.78 15.83 -3.76
C GLN A 65 14.10 16.53 -4.13
N GLU A 66 14.03 17.70 -4.76
CA GLU A 66 15.22 18.46 -5.14
C GLU A 66 16.02 18.94 -3.92
N THR A 67 15.34 19.42 -2.88
CA THR A 67 15.99 19.81 -1.61
C THR A 67 16.60 18.60 -0.88
N GLY A 68 16.02 17.41 -1.06
CA GLY A 68 16.56 16.13 -0.59
C GLY A 68 17.65 15.52 -1.48
N GLY A 69 18.02 16.15 -2.60
CA GLY A 69 19.06 15.67 -3.51
C GLY A 69 18.61 14.53 -4.44
N SER A 70 17.32 14.40 -4.69
CA SER A 70 16.70 13.40 -5.56
C SER A 70 15.87 14.06 -6.66
N SER A 71 15.33 13.27 -7.59
CA SER A 71 14.30 13.70 -8.53
C SER A 71 12.99 12.97 -8.26
N THR A 72 11.88 13.51 -8.74
CA THR A 72 10.57 12.85 -8.65
C THR A 72 10.60 11.45 -9.27
N SER A 73 11.20 11.31 -10.47
CA SER A 73 11.35 10.02 -11.16
C SER A 73 12.21 9.03 -10.39
N ALA A 74 13.35 9.47 -9.85
CA ALA A 74 14.23 8.61 -9.06
C ALA A 74 13.55 8.12 -7.77
N CYS A 75 12.80 9.01 -7.10
CA CYS A 75 12.01 8.65 -5.92
C CYS A 75 10.93 7.62 -6.25
N LEU A 76 10.13 7.86 -7.30
CA LEU A 76 9.07 6.94 -7.72
C LEU A 76 9.62 5.55 -8.09
N SER A 77 10.71 5.50 -8.87
CA SER A 77 11.35 4.22 -9.21
C SER A 77 11.87 3.48 -7.98
N LYS A 78 12.42 4.22 -7.00
CA LYS A 78 12.87 3.63 -5.74
C LYS A 78 11.68 3.11 -4.93
N LEU A 79 10.64 3.91 -4.76
CA LEU A 79 9.40 3.54 -4.09
C LEU A 79 8.81 2.26 -4.68
N GLU A 80 8.68 2.19 -6.01
CA GLU A 80 8.19 1.00 -6.72
C GLU A 80 9.05 -0.23 -6.39
N SER A 81 10.37 -0.11 -6.47
CA SER A 81 11.30 -1.22 -6.19
C SER A 81 11.29 -1.70 -4.73
N GLN A 82 10.98 -0.81 -3.78
CA GLN A 82 11.04 -1.11 -2.35
C GLN A 82 9.67 -1.44 -1.75
N THR A 83 8.56 -1.14 -2.43
CA THR A 83 7.20 -1.26 -1.89
C THR A 83 6.92 -2.65 -1.33
N SER A 84 7.20 -3.72 -2.08
CA SER A 84 6.95 -5.09 -1.63
C SER A 84 7.74 -5.43 -0.36
N ARG A 85 9.06 -5.18 -0.39
CA ARG A 85 9.97 -5.45 0.74
C ARG A 85 9.59 -4.65 1.99
N CYS A 86 9.22 -3.39 1.82
CA CYS A 86 8.85 -2.52 2.93
C CYS A 86 7.46 -2.82 3.48
N ASN A 87 6.52 -3.24 2.63
CA ASN A 87 5.24 -3.75 3.11
C ASN A 87 5.43 -4.98 3.98
N GLU A 88 6.26 -5.93 3.56
CA GLU A 88 6.57 -7.10 4.38
C GLU A 88 7.29 -6.70 5.68
N SER A 89 8.42 -6.00 5.58
CA SER A 89 9.25 -5.69 6.75
C SER A 89 8.60 -4.75 7.76
N VAL A 90 7.75 -3.81 7.33
CA VAL A 90 7.14 -2.82 8.25
C VAL A 90 5.83 -3.35 8.85
N PHE A 91 5.10 -4.20 8.13
CA PHE A 91 3.78 -4.65 8.54
C PHE A 91 3.72 -6.10 9.05
N ILE A 92 4.81 -6.88 9.00
CA ILE A 92 4.82 -8.28 9.46
C ILE A 92 4.34 -8.47 10.90
N ASP A 93 4.75 -7.59 11.81
CA ASP A 93 4.38 -7.63 13.24
C ASP A 93 3.37 -6.53 13.60
N ALA A 94 2.78 -5.89 12.59
CA ALA A 94 1.80 -4.84 12.81
C ALA A 94 0.40 -5.43 13.06
N PRO A 95 -0.47 -4.73 13.80
CA PRO A 95 -1.81 -5.24 14.04
C PRO A 95 -2.62 -5.34 12.74
N ASP A 96 -3.62 -6.21 12.73
CA ASP A 96 -4.56 -6.33 11.60
C ASP A 96 -5.46 -5.09 11.46
N PHE A 97 -5.64 -4.34 12.57
CA PHE A 97 -6.47 -3.15 12.65
C PHE A 97 -5.74 -2.02 13.40
N PHE A 98 -5.90 -0.80 12.90
CA PHE A 98 -5.30 0.42 13.45
C PHE A 98 -6.39 1.34 13.96
N TYR A 99 -6.15 1.92 15.13
CA TYR A 99 -7.03 2.87 15.80
C TYR A 99 -6.27 4.18 16.04
N GLY A 100 -6.94 5.29 15.77
CA GLY A 100 -6.40 6.64 15.88
C GLY A 100 -5.40 7.02 14.79
N LYS A 101 -5.35 8.31 14.48
CA LYS A 101 -4.43 8.88 13.47
C LYS A 101 -2.95 8.64 13.78
N GLU A 102 -2.60 8.61 15.06
CA GLU A 102 -1.21 8.46 15.49
C GLU A 102 -0.62 7.11 15.07
N SER A 103 -1.35 6.01 15.27
CA SER A 103 -0.86 4.66 14.94
C SER A 103 -0.64 4.50 13.43
N VAL A 104 -1.58 5.00 12.62
CA VAL A 104 -1.49 5.07 11.16
C VAL A 104 -0.32 5.96 10.73
N GLY A 105 -0.15 7.12 11.38
CA GLY A 105 0.94 8.05 11.14
C GLY A 105 2.31 7.41 11.34
N ILE A 106 2.53 6.80 12.51
CA ILE A 106 3.79 6.16 12.87
C ILE A 106 4.18 5.09 11.85
N ILE A 107 3.25 4.18 11.51
CA ILE A 107 3.59 3.08 10.60
C ILE A 107 3.75 3.54 9.16
N SER A 108 2.98 4.54 8.71
CA SER A 108 3.12 5.13 7.38
C SER A 108 4.48 5.83 7.21
N MET A 109 4.96 6.50 8.27
CA MET A 109 6.28 7.11 8.28
C MET A 109 7.40 6.07 8.25
N LYS A 110 7.27 4.98 9.02
CA LYS A 110 8.22 3.84 8.95
C LYS A 110 8.29 3.24 7.55
N PHE A 111 7.15 3.10 6.87
CA PHE A 111 7.09 2.66 5.49
C PHE A 111 7.82 3.63 4.55
N ALA A 112 7.55 4.94 4.64
CA ALA A 112 8.20 5.94 3.81
C ALA A 112 9.73 5.98 4.00
N GLN A 113 10.20 5.82 5.24
CA GLN A 113 11.63 5.69 5.57
C GLN A 113 12.24 4.41 4.98
N CYS A 114 11.56 3.27 5.12
CA CYS A 114 12.02 2.01 4.54
C CYS A 114 12.14 2.11 3.01
N ALA A 115 11.13 2.70 2.36
CA ALA A 115 11.13 2.94 0.91
C ALA A 115 12.17 3.99 0.48
N GLY A 116 12.74 4.72 1.46
CA GLY A 116 13.75 5.74 1.27
C GLY A 116 13.24 6.91 0.44
N VAL A 117 11.98 7.27 0.69
CA VAL A 117 11.27 8.43 0.14
C VAL A 117 11.52 9.69 0.99
N ILE A 118 11.82 9.47 2.27
CA ILE A 118 12.18 10.47 3.28
C ILE A 118 13.43 10.05 4.04
#